data_AF-A0A2T4ZIW1-F1
#
_entry.id   AF-A0A2T4ZIW1-F1
#
_cell.length_a   1.000
_cell.length_b   1.000
_cell.length_c   1.000
_cell.angle_alpha   90.00
_cell.angle_beta   90.00
_cell.angle_gamma   90.00
#
_symmetry.space_group_name_H-M   'P 1'
#
loop_
_entity.id
_entity.type
_entity.pdbx_description
1 polymer ?
#
loop_
_entity_poly.entity_id
_entity_poly.type
_entity_poly.pdbx_seq_one_letter_code
_entity_poly.pdbx_strand_id
1 'polypeptide(L)'
;MTGRIGCCVPFCRRTRGPRKGDRVPISSIREWICAEHYRATPASLRRRRSRILRMIDRASGVRLFRLYDIDRRIWDRLKAAAIERAAGITS
;
A
#
# COMPACT_ATOMS: atom_id res chain seq x y z
N MET A 1 -22.23 1.29 9.91
CA MET A 1 -21.43 1.48 8.68
C MET A 1 -20.39 0.38 8.59
N THR A 2 -20.56 -0.55 7.65
CA THR A 2 -19.67 -1.70 7.46
C THR A 2 -18.29 -1.21 7.00
N GLY A 3 -17.34 -1.16 7.93
CA GLY A 3 -15.98 -0.61 7.75
C GLY A 3 -15.12 -1.46 6.80
N ARG A 4 -15.48 -1.52 5.52
CA ARG A 4 -14.71 -2.20 4.49
C ARG A 4 -14.14 -1.18 3.52
N ILE A 5 -12.87 -1.37 3.13
CA ILE A 5 -12.20 -0.58 2.09
C ILE A 5 -12.12 -1.41 0.80
N GLY A 6 -12.45 -0.79 -0.33
CA GLY A 6 -12.28 -1.36 -1.66
C GLY A 6 -10.82 -1.30 -2.14
N CYS A 7 -10.44 -2.23 -3.01
CA CYS A 7 -9.15 -2.13 -3.71
C CYS A 7 -9.17 -0.89 -4.60
N CYS A 8 -8.10 -0.07 -4.58
CA CYS A 8 -7.99 1.13 -5.40
C CYS A 8 -7.65 0.87 -6.87
N VAL A 9 -7.62 -0.39 -7.31
CA VAL A 9 -7.35 -0.76 -8.71
C VAL A 9 -8.68 -0.78 -9.46
N PRO A 10 -8.80 -0.10 -10.62
CA PRO A 10 -10.02 -0.06 -11.41
C PRO A 10 -10.61 -1.45 -11.66
N PHE A 11 -11.94 -1.54 -11.62
CA PHE A 11 -12.72 -2.77 -11.84
C PHE A 11 -12.48 -3.90 -10.82
N CYS A 12 -11.58 -3.73 -9.85
CA CYS A 12 -11.40 -4.70 -8.77
C CYS A 12 -12.52 -4.62 -7.75
N ARG A 13 -13.28 -5.71 -7.58
CA ARG A 13 -14.37 -5.79 -6.60
C ARG A 13 -13.92 -6.28 -5.21
N ARG A 14 -12.62 -6.52 -5.01
CA ARG A 14 -12.10 -7.00 -3.72
C ARG A 14 -12.22 -5.91 -2.68
N THR A 15 -12.69 -6.30 -1.51
CA THR A 15 -12.78 -5.43 -0.33
C THR A 15 -12.08 -6.09 0.86
N ARG A 16 -11.67 -5.27 1.82
CA ARG A 16 -11.08 -5.72 3.08
C ARG A 16 -11.83 -5.07 4.24
N GLY A 17 -12.17 -5.86 5.26
CA GLY A 17 -12.64 -5.36 6.56
C GLY A 17 -11.51 -5.25 7.59
N PRO A 18 -11.83 -4.85 8.84
CA PRO A 18 -10.87 -4.82 9.94
C PRO A 18 -10.23 -6.20 10.15
N ARG A 19 -8.94 -6.25 10.49
CA ARG A 19 -8.23 -7.49 10.82
C ARG A 19 -7.58 -7.40 12.19
N LYS A 20 -7.45 -8.55 12.86
CA LYS A 20 -6.66 -8.68 14.09
C LYS A 20 -5.22 -8.23 13.81
N GLY A 21 -4.72 -7.29 14.60
CA GLY A 21 -3.36 -6.74 14.46
C GLY A 21 -3.26 -5.49 13.56
N ASP A 22 -4.38 -4.94 13.09
CA ASP A 22 -4.34 -3.63 12.44
C ASP A 22 -3.92 -2.55 13.43
N ARG A 23 -2.79 -1.90 13.14
CA ARG A 23 -2.24 -0.82 13.97
C ARG A 23 -3.09 0.45 13.93
N VAL A 24 -3.88 0.60 12.86
CA VAL A 24 -4.77 1.75 12.64
C VAL A 24 -6.17 1.25 12.30
N PRO A 25 -7.23 1.94 12.76
CA PRO A 25 -8.58 1.63 12.34
C PRO A 25 -8.69 1.65 10.81
N ILE A 26 -9.44 0.71 10.25
CA ILE A 26 -9.64 0.65 8.80
C ILE A 26 -10.31 1.91 8.23
N SER A 27 -11.11 2.59 9.05
CA SER A 27 -11.73 3.89 8.74
C SER A 27 -10.70 5.00 8.50
N SER A 28 -9.48 4.86 9.03
CA SER A 28 -8.38 5.82 8.81
C SER A 28 -7.59 5.53 7.53
N ILE A 29 -7.78 4.35 6.91
CA ILE A 29 -7.11 3.97 5.67
C ILE A 29 -7.91 4.56 4.51
N ARG A 30 -7.28 5.39 3.68
CA ARG A 30 -7.92 5.98 2.49
C ARG A 30 -7.81 5.09 1.25
N GLU A 31 -6.70 4.38 1.12
CA GLU A 31 -6.39 3.57 -0.05
C GLU A 31 -5.88 2.19 0.35
N TRP A 32 -6.25 1.17 -0.42
CA TRP A 32 -5.79 -0.20 -0.21
C TRP A 32 -5.63 -0.92 -1.55
N ILE A 33 -4.56 -1.71 -1.68
CA ILE A 33 -4.34 -2.60 -2.83
C ILE A 33 -4.54 -4.04 -2.34
N CYS A 34 -5.39 -4.81 -3.02
CA CYS A 34 -5.65 -6.19 -2.66
C CYS A 34 -4.42 -7.08 -2.85
N ALA A 35 -4.39 -8.25 -2.19
CA ALA A 35 -3.21 -9.12 -2.20
C ALA A 35 -2.80 -9.56 -3.63
N GLU A 36 -3.76 -9.77 -4.52
CA GLU A 36 -3.51 -10.16 -5.91
C GLU A 36 -2.81 -9.04 -6.70
N HIS A 37 -3.40 -7.84 -6.73
CA HIS A 37 -2.80 -6.70 -7.40
C HIS A 37 -1.48 -6.27 -6.76
N TYR A 38 -1.37 -6.40 -5.43
CA TYR A 38 -0.11 -6.14 -4.75
C TYR A 38 0.98 -7.12 -5.19
N ARG A 39 0.67 -8.42 -5.30
CA ARG A 39 1.63 -9.44 -5.79
C ARG A 39 2.05 -9.20 -7.24
N ALA A 40 1.17 -8.68 -8.08
CA ALA A 40 1.47 -8.34 -9.46
C ALA A 40 2.49 -7.21 -9.59
N THR A 41 2.58 -6.30 -8.61
CA THR A 41 3.55 -5.19 -8.64
C THR A 41 5.02 -5.68 -8.59
N PRO A 42 5.97 -4.89 -9.15
CA PRO A 42 7.39 -5.22 -9.14
C PRO A 42 7.92 -5.60 -7.76
N ALA A 43 8.60 -6.75 -7.68
CA ALA A 43 9.18 -7.23 -6.44
C ALA A 43 10.20 -6.25 -5.84
N SER A 44 10.91 -5.48 -6.68
CA SER A 44 11.84 -4.43 -6.26
C SER A 44 11.15 -3.34 -5.42
N LEU A 45 9.99 -2.84 -5.86
CA LEU A 45 9.21 -1.84 -5.13
C LEU A 45 8.67 -2.40 -3.81
N ARG A 46 8.17 -3.65 -3.82
CA ARG A 46 7.67 -4.31 -2.60
C ARG A 46 8.77 -4.52 -1.57
N ARG A 47 9.95 -4.99 -2.00
CA ARG A 47 11.13 -5.15 -1.14
C ARG A 47 11.61 -3.82 -0.59
N ARG A 48 11.67 -2.78 -1.43
CA ARG A 48 12.04 -1.42 -1.01
C ARG A 48 11.07 -0.88 0.03
N ARG A 49 9.76 -1.01 -0.20
CA ARG A 49 8.74 -0.60 0.78
C ARG A 49 8.89 -1.34 2.10
N SER A 50 9.05 -2.66 2.06
CA SER A 50 9.26 -3.47 3.26
C SER A 50 10.47 -3.02 4.08
N ARG A 51 11.57 -2.64 3.41
CA ARG A 51 12.75 -2.07 4.08
C ARG A 51 12.42 -0.74 4.76
N ILE A 52 11.73 0.18 4.08
CA ILE A 52 11.36 1.48 4.63
C ILE A 52 10.42 1.33 5.84
N LEU A 53 9.41 0.45 5.76
CA LEU A 53 8.51 0.20 6.89
C LEU A 53 9.26 -0.32 8.13
N ARG A 54 10.25 -1.20 7.96
CA ARG A 54 11.12 -1.65 9.07
C ARG A 54 11.97 -0.52 9.65
N MET A 55 12.36 0.45 8.84
CA MET A 55 13.09 1.63 9.31
C MET A 55 12.17 2.59 10.06
N ILE A 56 10.93 2.77 9.58
CA ILE A 56 9.89 3.57 10.25
C ILE A 56 9.63 3.03 11.65
N ASP A 57 9.48 1.71 11.79
CA ASP A 57 9.27 1.05 13.09
C ASP A 57 10.38 1.30 14.12
N ARG A 58 11.57 1.74 13.68
CA ARG A 58 12.74 2.01 14.52
C ARG A 58 13.12 3.50 14.58
N ALA A 59 12.39 4.36 13.87
CA ALA A 59 12.75 5.76 13.72
C ALA A 59 11.87 6.66 14.62
N SER A 60 12.42 7.81 15.00
CA SER A 60 11.72 8.86 15.73
C SER A 60 12.15 10.25 15.22
N GLY A 61 11.41 11.28 15.60
CA GLY A 61 11.70 12.67 15.25
C GLY A 61 11.76 12.95 13.75
N VAL A 62 12.65 13.84 13.32
CA VAL A 62 12.77 14.30 11.92
C VAL A 62 12.99 13.14 10.93
N ARG A 63 13.73 12.11 11.35
CA ARG A 63 14.00 10.93 10.51
C ARG A 63 12.72 10.17 10.18
N LEU A 64 11.79 10.06 11.11
CA LEU A 64 10.50 9.39 10.93
C LEU A 64 9.68 10.08 9.82
N PHE A 65 9.58 11.41 9.87
CA PHE A 65 8.87 12.19 8.85
C PHE A 65 9.45 11.99 7.44
N ARG A 66 10.78 12.01 7.31
CA ARG A 66 11.45 11.74 6.02
C ARG A 66 11.13 10.34 5.49
N LEU A 67 11.12 9.33 6.35
CA LEU A 67 10.80 7.96 5.96
C LEU A 67 9.34 7.79 5.53
N TYR A 68 8.40 8.48 6.18
CA TYR A 68 7.00 8.51 5.73
C TYR A 68 6.83 9.12 4.35
N ASP A 69 7.52 10.22 4.02
CA ASP A 69 7.46 10.79 2.67
C ASP A 69 8.06 9.85 1.62
N ILE A 70 9.13 9.12 1.98
CA ILE A 70 9.69 8.07 1.11
C ILE A 70 8.69 6.91 0.93
N ASP A 71 8.04 6.43 1.99
CA ASP A 71 7.01 5.37 1.88
C ASP A 71 5.86 5.83 0.98
N ARG A 72 5.40 7.08 1.14
CA ARG A 72 4.35 7.66 0.31
C ARG A 72 4.72 7.65 -1.18
N ARG A 73 5.93 8.10 -1.54
CA ARG A 73 6.40 8.06 -2.93
C ARG A 73 6.51 6.63 -3.48
N ILE A 74 6.91 5.66 -2.64
CA ILE A 74 6.95 4.25 -3.03
C ILE A 74 5.53 3.69 -3.20
N TRP A 75 4.59 4.09 -2.33
CA TRP A 75 3.19 3.72 -2.44
C TRP A 75 2.56 4.23 -3.74
N ASP A 76 2.80 5.48 -4.11
CA ASP A 76 2.30 6.05 -5.37
C ASP A 76 2.78 5.23 -6.58
N ARG A 77 4.06 4.82 -6.58
CA ARG A 77 4.62 3.94 -7.63
C ARG A 77 4.02 2.53 -7.62
N LEU A 78 3.79 1.95 -6.44
CA LEU A 78 3.13 0.64 -6.33
C LEU A 78 1.69 0.69 -6.83
N LYS A 79 0.98 1.78 -6.53
CA LYS A 79 -0.39 2.00 -7.00
C LYS A 79 -0.43 2.14 -8.52
N ALA A 80 0.42 2.97 -9.10
CA ALA A 80 0.54 3.11 -10.55
C ALA A 80 0.82 1.75 -11.21
N ALA A 81 1.86 1.04 -10.75
CA ALA A 81 2.22 -0.27 -11.30
C ALA A 81 1.12 -1.33 -11.13
N ALA A 82 0.31 -1.25 -10.06
CA ALA A 82 -0.83 -2.16 -9.87
C ALA A 82 -1.95 -1.88 -10.88
N ILE A 83 -2.21 -0.60 -11.18
CA ILE A 83 -3.22 -0.17 -12.15
C ILE A 83 -2.78 -0.52 -13.57
N GLU A 84 -1.54 -0.18 -13.94
CA GLU A 84 -0.95 -0.48 -15.25
C GLU A 84 -1.02 -1.98 -15.54
N ARG A 85 -0.60 -2.82 -14.59
CA ARG A 85 -0.64 -4.29 -14.75
C ARG A 85 -2.05 -4.84 -14.83
N ALA A 86 -2.99 -4.30 -14.07
CA ALA A 86 -4.39 -4.69 -14.16
C ALA A 86 -5.02 -4.29 -15.51
N ALA A 87 -4.54 -3.20 -16.12
CA ALA A 87 -4.92 -2.76 -17.45
C ALA A 87 -4.16 -3.50 -18.59
N GLY A 88 -3.22 -4.39 -18.26
CA GLY A 88 -2.39 -5.09 -19.26
C GLY A 88 -1.28 -4.22 -19.87
N ILE A 89 -0.95 -3.08 -19.25
CA ILE A 89 0.11 -2.17 -19.69
C ILE A 89 1.40 -2.57 -18.96
N THR A 90 2.37 -3.12 -19.69
CA THR A 90 3.72 -3.40 -19.20
C THR A 90 4.72 -2.49 -19.93
N SER A 91 5.01 -1.33 -19.32
CA SER A 91 6.16 -0.49 -19.66
C SER A 91 7.43 -0.97 -18.95
#